data_AF-A0A815WUY1-F1
#
_entry.id   AF-A0A815WUY1-F1
#
_cell.length_a   1.000
_cell.length_b   1.000
_cell.length_c   1.000
_cell.angle_alpha   90.00
_cell.angle_beta   90.00
_cell.angle_gamma   90.00
#
_symmetry.space_group_name_H-M   'P 1'
#
loop_
_entity.id
_entity.type
_entity.pdbx_description
1 polymer ?
#
loop_
_entity_poly.entity_id
_entity_poly.type
_entity_poly.pdbx_seq_one_letter_code
_entity_poly.pdbx_strand_id
1 'polypeptide(L)'
;FFNGSGIITVMSQHIKTGHLRYFHKGLISKKWKDYYFVLFDNSTLQWFERESDRKPEGSVRIKDVAQFLTVGPYTRCLQNRPQFPKPTDEGNVIAMPKSPNSQDQDIIWILCNDVTHL
;
A
#
# COMPACT_ATOMS: atom_id res chain seq x y z
N PHE A 1 40.10 -10.92 21.12
CA PHE A 1 39.99 -10.52 19.70
C PHE A 1 39.38 -11.66 18.91
N PHE A 2 38.07 -11.65 18.68
CA PHE A 2 37.45 -12.30 17.52
C PHE A 2 36.36 -11.37 17.02
N ASN A 3 36.62 -10.83 15.83
CA ASN A 3 35.83 -9.86 15.12
C ASN A 3 34.93 -10.66 14.17
N GLY A 4 33.62 -10.56 14.34
CA GLY A 4 32.66 -11.41 13.62
C GLY A 4 31.28 -10.78 13.60
N SER A 5 31.19 -9.51 13.18
CA SER A 5 29.93 -8.86 12.82
C SER A 5 29.38 -9.47 11.54
N GLY A 6 28.93 -10.73 11.61
CA GLY A 6 28.05 -11.31 10.61
C GLY A 6 26.66 -10.71 10.83
N ILE A 7 26.35 -9.64 10.11
CA ILE A 7 24.97 -9.15 10.05
C ILE A 7 24.19 -10.26 9.33
N ILE A 8 23.48 -11.10 10.09
CA ILE A 8 22.49 -11.99 9.52
C ILE A 8 21.39 -11.08 8.99
N THR A 9 21.42 -10.79 7.69
CA THR A 9 20.30 -10.14 7.01
C THR A 9 19.16 -11.15 7.03
N VAL A 10 18.34 -11.11 8.08
CA VAL A 10 17.10 -11.87 8.14
C VAL A 10 16.24 -11.37 6.98
N MET A 11 16.13 -12.17 5.92
CA MET A 11 15.28 -11.85 4.79
C MET A 11 13.83 -11.91 5.28
N SER A 12 13.14 -10.76 5.23
CA SER A 12 11.74 -10.67 5.63
C SER A 12 10.88 -11.58 4.77
N GLN A 13 10.06 -12.41 5.41
CA GLN A 13 9.20 -13.38 4.73
C GLN A 13 7.93 -12.71 4.18
N HIS A 14 7.42 -13.23 3.07
CA HIS A 14 6.11 -12.83 2.54
C HIS A 14 5.01 -13.44 3.43
N ILE A 15 4.17 -12.59 4.00
CA ILE A 15 3.01 -13.02 4.81
C ILE A 15 1.76 -13.15 3.95
N LYS A 16 1.56 -12.19 3.03
CA LYS A 16 0.41 -12.20 2.12
C LYS A 16 0.75 -11.47 0.83
N THR A 17 0.27 -11.98 -0.28
CA THR A 17 0.36 -11.35 -1.59
C THR A 17 -1.01 -11.29 -2.26
N GLY A 18 -1.13 -10.46 -3.28
CA GLY A 18 -2.33 -10.42 -4.11
C GLY A 18 -2.46 -9.14 -4.93
N HIS A 19 -3.36 -9.18 -5.90
CA HIS A 19 -3.69 -8.02 -6.70
C HIS A 19 -4.71 -7.13 -5.98
N LEU A 20 -4.40 -5.84 -5.90
CA LEU A 20 -5.30 -4.81 -5.39
C LEU A 20 -5.26 -3.59 -6.31
N ARG A 21 -6.27 -2.73 -6.21
CA ARG A 21 -6.25 -1.45 -6.94
C ARG A 21 -5.56 -0.37 -6.13
N TYR A 22 -4.60 0.29 -6.74
CA TYR A 22 -3.88 1.44 -6.20
C TYR A 22 -4.27 2.70 -6.97
N PHE A 23 -4.54 3.80 -6.25
CA PHE A 23 -4.74 5.10 -6.88
C PHE A 23 -3.40 5.73 -7.24
N HIS A 24 -2.93 5.44 -8.44
CA HIS A 24 -1.65 5.93 -8.93
C HIS A 24 -1.76 7.41 -9.33
N LYS A 25 -0.90 8.25 -8.73
CA LYS A 25 -0.73 9.66 -9.05
C LYS A 25 0.51 9.82 -9.96
N GLY A 26 0.32 9.68 -11.26
CA GLY A 26 1.39 9.93 -12.24
C GLY A 26 1.54 11.41 -12.58
N LEU A 27 2.53 11.75 -13.41
CA LEU A 27 2.80 13.14 -13.84
C LEU A 27 1.64 13.78 -14.64
N ILE A 28 0.91 12.98 -15.41
CA ILE A 28 -0.09 13.48 -16.38
C ILE A 28 -1.51 13.05 -16.00
N SER A 29 -1.67 11.98 -15.21
CA SER A 29 -3.00 11.48 -14.84
C SER A 29 -3.01 10.83 -13.45
N LYS A 30 -4.17 10.90 -12.80
CA LYS A 30 -4.48 10.18 -11.57
C LYS A 30 -5.55 9.14 -11.87
N LYS A 31 -5.27 7.87 -11.63
CA LYS A 31 -6.23 6.78 -11.94
C LYS A 31 -6.01 5.58 -11.04
N TRP A 32 -7.09 4.81 -10.85
CA TRP A 32 -7.00 3.48 -10.26
C TRP A 32 -6.37 2.51 -11.27
N LYS A 33 -5.39 1.74 -10.81
CA LYS A 33 -4.72 0.69 -11.58
C LYS A 33 -4.57 -0.54 -10.70
N ASP A 34 -4.60 -1.73 -11.30
CA ASP A 34 -4.26 -2.97 -10.60
C ASP A 34 -2.75 -3.03 -10.38
N TYR A 35 -2.35 -3.40 -9.17
CA TYR A 35 -0.97 -3.55 -8.73
C TYR A 35 -0.85 -4.86 -7.93
N TYR A 36 0.31 -5.48 -7.97
CA TYR A 36 0.64 -6.63 -7.13
C TYR A 36 1.20 -6.16 -5.80
N PHE A 37 0.56 -6.54 -4.70
CA PHE A 37 0.98 -6.17 -3.35
C PHE A 37 1.65 -7.34 -2.64
N VAL A 38 2.68 -7.03 -1.85
CA VAL A 38 3.39 -7.97 -0.99
C VAL A 38 3.47 -7.38 0.42
N LEU A 39 2.84 -8.06 1.38
CA LEU A 39 2.97 -7.77 2.80
C LEU A 39 4.04 -8.68 3.41
N PHE A 40 5.03 -8.07 4.04
CA PHE A 40 6.12 -8.73 4.72
C PHE A 40 5.90 -8.81 6.23
N ASP A 41 6.56 -9.78 6.88
CA ASP A 41 6.53 -10.02 8.33
C ASP A 41 6.99 -8.83 9.18
N ASN A 42 7.89 -8.02 8.66
CA ASN A 42 8.42 -6.81 9.30
C ASN A 42 7.45 -5.60 9.21
N SER A 43 6.20 -5.85 8.80
CA SER A 43 5.12 -4.91 8.56
C SER A 43 5.36 -3.96 7.37
N THR A 44 6.25 -4.32 6.46
CA THR A 44 6.42 -3.58 5.20
C THR A 44 5.37 -4.06 4.20
N LEU A 45 4.65 -3.13 3.59
CA LEU A 45 3.80 -3.38 2.44
C LEU A 45 4.43 -2.73 1.23
N GLN A 46 4.69 -3.53 0.20
CA GLN A 46 5.20 -3.06 -1.09
C GLN A 46 4.19 -3.34 -2.18
N TRP A 47 4.24 -2.53 -3.24
CA TRP A 47 3.45 -2.77 -4.44
C TRP A 47 4.27 -2.59 -5.70
N PHE A 48 3.93 -3.40 -6.69
CA PHE A 48 4.62 -3.56 -7.96
C PHE A 48 3.59 -3.41 -9.07
N GLU A 49 3.96 -2.77 -10.18
CA GLU A 49 3.04 -2.66 -11.32
C GLU A 49 2.68 -4.05 -11.86
N ARG A 50 3.64 -4.98 -11.85
CA ARG A 50 3.44 -6.40 -12.18
C ARG A 50 4.12 -7.29 -11.14
N GLU A 51 3.60 -8.50 -10.97
CA GLU A 51 4.17 -9.50 -10.05
C GLU A 51 5.62 -9.88 -10.40
N SER A 52 6.00 -9.84 -11.68
CA SER A 52 7.35 -10.15 -12.14
C SER A 52 8.37 -9.02 -11.97
N ASP A 53 7.93 -7.83 -11.55
CA ASP A 53 8.82 -6.69 -11.39
C ASP A 53 9.71 -6.87 -10.16
N ARG A 54 11.02 -6.62 -10.33
CA ARG A 54 12.00 -6.75 -9.23
C ARG A 54 12.08 -5.52 -8.33
N LYS A 55 11.56 -4.38 -8.79
CA LYS A 55 11.61 -3.10 -8.08
C LYS A 55 10.17 -2.70 -7.74
N PRO A 56 9.88 -2.39 -6.47
CA PRO A 56 8.57 -1.89 -6.09
C PRO A 56 8.37 -0.46 -6.63
N GLU A 57 7.15 -0.16 -7.03
CA GLU A 57 6.70 1.20 -7.34
C GLU A 57 6.62 2.02 -6.05
N GLY A 58 6.24 1.38 -4.94
CA GLY A 58 6.25 2.02 -3.63
C GLY A 58 6.22 1.03 -2.48
N SER A 59 6.47 1.58 -1.30
CA SER A 59 6.61 0.84 -0.05
C SER A 59 6.14 1.71 1.10
N VAL A 60 5.49 1.10 2.08
CA VAL A 60 5.14 1.73 3.36
C VAL A 60 5.33 0.72 4.48
N ARG A 61 5.84 1.18 5.63
CA ARG A 61 5.89 0.36 6.82
C ARG A 61 4.63 0.59 7.64
N ILE A 62 3.68 -0.34 7.54
CA ILE A 62 2.33 -0.22 8.12
C ILE A 62 2.39 0.11 9.61
N LYS A 63 3.27 -0.54 10.38
CA LYS A 63 3.37 -0.31 11.83
C LYS A 63 3.67 1.16 12.21
N ASP A 64 4.34 1.91 11.32
CA ASP A 64 4.71 3.31 11.59
C ASP A 64 3.56 4.28 11.30
N VAL A 65 2.56 3.82 10.52
CA VAL A 65 1.41 4.63 10.07
C VAL A 65 0.06 4.05 10.52
N ALA A 66 0.06 2.93 11.23
CA ALA A 66 -1.13 2.17 11.59
C ALA A 66 -2.15 3.01 12.37
N GLN A 67 -1.68 3.90 13.24
CA GLN A 67 -2.53 4.81 14.01
C GLN A 67 -3.28 5.84 13.14
N PHE A 68 -2.85 6.06 11.90
CA PHE A 68 -3.44 6.99 10.93
C PHE A 68 -4.22 6.25 9.83
N LEU A 69 -4.28 4.92 9.89
CA LEU A 69 -4.95 4.11 8.89
C LEU A 69 -6.47 4.31 9.01
N THR A 70 -7.10 4.61 7.88
CA THR A 70 -8.54 4.83 7.79
C THR A 70 -9.13 3.84 6.81
N VAL A 71 -10.23 3.20 7.19
CA VAL A 71 -10.88 2.16 6.38
C VAL A 71 -12.32 2.52 6.07
N GLY A 72 -12.81 2.03 4.95
CA GLY A 72 -14.23 2.00 4.71
C GLY A 72 -14.87 3.39 4.57
N PRO A 73 -16.09 3.56 5.09
CA PRO A 73 -16.78 4.86 5.16
C PRO A 73 -16.04 5.93 5.95
N TYR A 74 -15.15 5.57 6.89
CA TYR A 74 -14.37 6.54 7.66
C TYR A 74 -13.41 7.33 6.78
N THR A 75 -13.06 6.83 5.58
CA THR A 75 -12.22 7.55 4.61
C THR A 75 -12.84 8.84 4.07
N ARG A 76 -14.13 9.09 4.34
CA ARG A 76 -14.86 10.31 3.95
C ARG A 76 -14.33 11.59 4.61
N CYS A 77 -13.66 11.49 5.77
CA CYS A 77 -13.08 12.67 6.44
C CYS A 77 -11.75 13.12 5.83
N LEU A 78 -11.13 12.31 4.97
CA LEU A 78 -9.83 12.59 4.39
C LEU A 78 -9.95 13.55 3.21
N GLN A 79 -9.04 14.52 3.15
CA GLN A 79 -8.93 15.44 2.02
C GLN A 79 -8.42 14.70 0.78
N ASN A 80 -8.70 15.25 -0.40
CA ASN A 80 -8.24 14.72 -1.68
C ASN A 80 -8.65 13.26 -1.95
N ARG A 81 -9.82 12.85 -1.43
CA ARG A 81 -10.41 11.53 -1.67
C ARG A 81 -10.64 11.31 -3.17
N PRO A 82 -10.06 10.26 -3.77
CA PRO A 82 -10.26 9.96 -5.19
C PRO A 82 -11.69 9.52 -5.45
N GLN A 83 -12.15 9.74 -6.69
CA GLN A 83 -13.39 9.12 -7.16
C GLN A 83 -13.14 7.62 -7.38
N PHE A 84 -13.95 6.77 -6.73
CA PHE A 84 -13.83 5.31 -6.87
C PHE A 84 -14.42 4.82 -8.20
N PRO A 85 -13.85 3.76 -8.80
CA PRO A 85 -14.46 3.12 -9.95
C PRO A 85 -15.82 2.53 -9.56
N LYS A 86 -16.84 2.56 -10.42
CA LYS A 86 -18.14 1.94 -10.13
C LYS A 86 -18.27 0.58 -10.83
N PRO A 87 -18.88 -0.44 -10.22
CA PRO A 87 -19.29 -0.50 -8.80
C PRO A 87 -18.08 -0.66 -7.87
N THR A 88 -18.14 -0.04 -6.70
CA THR A 88 -17.17 -0.23 -5.61
C THR A 88 -17.92 -0.31 -4.29
N ASP A 89 -17.55 -1.30 -3.48
CA ASP A 89 -17.92 -1.32 -2.06
C ASP A 89 -16.97 -0.39 -1.30
N GLU A 90 -17.52 0.70 -0.72
CA GLU A 90 -16.73 1.61 0.09
C GLU A 90 -16.09 0.91 1.29
N GLY A 91 -16.66 -0.20 1.79
CA GLY A 91 -16.11 -1.01 2.88
C GLY A 91 -14.72 -1.58 2.60
N ASN A 92 -14.35 -1.71 1.32
CA ASN A 92 -13.06 -2.28 0.89
C ASN A 92 -11.96 -1.22 0.66
N VAL A 93 -12.24 0.05 0.95
CA VAL A 93 -11.25 1.12 0.77
C VAL A 93 -10.34 1.21 1.99
N ILE A 94 -9.04 1.29 1.75
CA ILE A 94 -8.03 1.58 2.77
C ILE A 94 -7.29 2.85 2.35
N ALA A 95 -7.15 3.77 3.29
CA ALA A 95 -6.38 5.00 3.13
C ALA A 95 -5.36 5.09 4.26
N MET A 96 -4.11 5.38 3.93
CA MET A 96 -3.04 5.55 4.91
C MET A 96 -2.00 6.56 4.41
N PRO A 97 -1.35 7.31 5.30
CA PRO A 97 -0.26 8.20 4.89
C PRO A 97 0.98 7.38 4.51
N LYS A 98 1.78 7.91 3.59
CA LYS A 98 3.06 7.30 3.19
C LYS A 98 4.12 7.37 4.30
N SER A 99 4.04 8.38 5.17
CA SER A 99 4.96 8.61 6.29
C SER A 99 4.20 9.28 7.44
N PRO A 100 4.54 8.98 8.71
CA PRO A 100 3.91 9.62 9.87
C PRO A 100 4.12 11.14 9.92
N ASN A 101 5.21 11.65 9.31
CA ASN A 101 5.56 13.08 9.32
C ASN A 101 5.24 13.79 7.98
N SER A 102 4.35 13.23 7.16
CA SER A 102 4.00 13.82 5.87
C SER A 102 3.20 15.11 6.06
N GLN A 103 3.89 16.26 5.98
CA GLN A 103 3.24 17.58 5.93
C GLN A 103 2.37 17.73 4.66
N ASP A 104 2.68 16.97 3.61
CA ASP A 104 2.00 17.01 2.31
C ASP A 104 0.76 16.10 2.20
N GLN A 105 0.29 15.49 3.29
CA GLN A 105 -0.86 14.58 3.30
C GLN A 105 -0.81 13.55 2.15
N ASP A 106 0.35 12.92 1.96
CA ASP A 106 0.52 11.98 0.85
C ASP A 106 -0.14 10.65 1.19
N ILE A 107 -1.46 10.61 0.98
CA ILE A 107 -2.32 9.47 1.26
C ILE A 107 -2.21 8.47 0.13
N ILE A 108 -1.87 7.25 0.50
CA ILE A 108 -1.95 6.03 -0.30
C ILE A 108 -3.39 5.55 -0.22
N TRP A 109 -4.03 5.41 -1.38
CA TRP A 109 -5.39 4.88 -1.48
C TRP A 109 -5.34 3.50 -2.14
N ILE A 110 -5.87 2.52 -1.43
CA ILE A 110 -5.95 1.12 -1.86
C ILE A 110 -7.42 0.71 -1.84
N LEU A 111 -7.83 -0.01 -2.86
CA LEU A 111 -9.13 -0.62 -2.94
C LEU A 111 -8.96 -2.14 -2.99
N CYS A 112 -9.41 -2.80 -1.93
CA CYS A 112 -9.38 -4.24 -1.73
C CYS A 112 -10.61 -4.89 -2.36
N ASN A 113 -10.81 -4.68 -3.66
CA ASN A 113 -11.84 -5.43 -4.37
C ASN A 113 -11.26 -6.77 -4.80
N ASP A 114 -12.02 -7.83 -4.57
CA ASP A 114 -11.72 -9.14 -5.11
C ASP A 114 -11.96 -9.10 -6.63
N VAL A 115 -10.90 -8.89 -7.41
CA VAL A 115 -10.97 -8.96 -8.88
C VAL A 115 -11.25 -10.41 -9.33
N THR A 116 -11.14 -11.38 -8.43
CA THR A 116 -11.32 -12.81 -8.72
C THR A 116 -12.78 -13.23 -8.89
N HIS A 117 -13.75 -12.33 -8.65
CA HIS A 117 -15.19 -12.65 -8.71
C HIS A 117 -16.06 -11.63 -9.49
N LEU A 118 -15.51 -10.95 -10.49
CA LEU A 118 -16.30 -10.17 -11.47
C LEU A 118 -16.28 -10.81 -12.86
#